data_AF-A0A8D8G872-F1
#
_entry.id   AF-A0A8D8G872-F1
#
_cell.length_a   1.000
_cell.length_b   1.000
_cell.length_c   1.000
_cell.angle_alpha   90.00
_cell.angle_beta   90.00
_cell.angle_gamma   90.00
#
_symmetry.space_group_name_H-M   'P 1'
#
loop_
_entity.id
_entity.type
_entity.pdbx_description
1 polymer ?
#
loop_
_entity_poly.entity_id
_entity_poly.type
_entity_poly.pdbx_seq_one_letter_code
_entity_poly.pdbx_strand_id
1 'polypeptide(L)'
;MIWLLEERSGFYADKSLLVCKDWKYTGRPMVTAMEYKRVLREHCRSHEEIRNCTCRISYLRLSDSGKAFQPMVTVNCTGKEFYRLPSYLPPNTTVLHVANNRITEVELLTRVEMYMQVKDIYLDNNNITSIDILEDSEWLDNFRILSLRGNQIKRIRVYTMEHALQRNAHVGMLFLSDNPWRCGCRFATRMQEFLRKHESVVVDSRNITCYTLNDDGHKSFLPVMTLTPNDVCRETEDNRAAIYDVMSIVFASLIALIFTKLAYDYYIYRKYGKLPWLIMKMP
;
A
#
# COMPACT_ATOMS: atom_id res chain seq x y z
N MET A 1 1.93 -35.72 24.15
CA MET A 1 3.40 -35.52 24.10
C MET A 1 3.92 -34.37 24.98
N ILE A 2 3.09 -33.49 25.57
CA ILE A 2 3.56 -32.39 26.45
C ILE A 2 4.53 -32.87 27.55
N TRP A 3 4.38 -34.12 28.01
CA TRP A 3 5.28 -34.81 28.94
C TRP A 3 6.78 -34.77 28.56
N LEU A 4 7.12 -34.63 27.28
CA LEU A 4 8.52 -34.58 26.81
C LEU A 4 9.23 -33.26 27.20
N LEU A 5 8.46 -32.26 27.64
CA LEU A 5 8.96 -30.99 28.17
C LEU A 5 9.06 -31.00 29.70
N GLU A 6 8.53 -32.02 30.38
CA GLU A 6 8.58 -32.11 31.84
C GLU A 6 9.97 -32.53 32.33
N GLU A 7 10.33 -32.15 33.55
CA GLU A 7 11.65 -32.44 34.15
C GLU A 7 11.98 -33.94 34.18
N ARG A 8 10.94 -34.79 34.34
CA ARG A 8 11.02 -36.26 34.29
C ARG A 8 11.36 -36.82 32.91
N SER A 9 11.35 -36.02 31.85
CA SER A 9 11.79 -36.47 30.53
C SER A 9 13.31 -36.55 30.39
N GLY A 10 14.09 -36.12 31.40
CA GLY A 10 15.55 -36.27 31.43
C GLY A 10 16.03 -37.73 31.45
N PHE A 11 15.14 -38.69 31.73
CA PHE A 11 15.45 -40.12 31.72
C PHE A 11 15.56 -40.73 30.31
N TYR A 12 15.13 -40.02 29.27
CA TYR A 12 15.20 -40.52 27.89
C TYR A 12 16.49 -40.06 27.22
N ALA A 13 17.45 -40.99 27.07
CA ALA A 13 18.78 -40.70 26.55
C ALA A 13 18.78 -40.18 25.09
N ASP A 14 17.80 -40.59 24.30
CA ASP A 14 17.65 -40.22 22.88
C ASP A 14 16.85 -38.92 22.67
N LYS A 15 16.38 -38.27 23.74
CA LYS A 15 15.54 -37.06 23.68
C LYS A 15 16.11 -35.96 22.78
N SER A 16 17.42 -35.74 22.80
CA SER A 16 18.10 -34.74 21.97
C SER A 16 18.20 -35.12 20.50
N LEU A 17 18.09 -36.41 20.17
CA LEU A 17 18.15 -36.95 18.81
C LEU A 17 16.75 -37.00 18.16
N LEU A 18 15.69 -36.79 18.92
CA LEU A 18 14.32 -36.82 18.41
C LEU A 18 14.08 -35.65 17.45
N VAL A 19 13.71 -36.00 16.21
CA VAL A 19 13.35 -35.05 15.15
C VAL A 19 11.90 -35.23 14.72
N CYS A 20 11.29 -34.14 14.29
CA CYS A 20 9.95 -34.16 13.73
C CYS A 20 9.94 -34.85 12.36
N LYS A 21 8.96 -35.73 12.12
CA LYS A 21 8.65 -36.31 10.80
C LYS A 21 7.46 -35.66 10.10
N ASP A 22 6.72 -34.81 10.79
CA ASP A 22 5.60 -34.06 10.22
C ASP A 22 6.13 -33.10 9.14
N TRP A 23 5.45 -33.06 7.99
CA TRP A 23 5.85 -32.28 6.82
C TRP A 23 6.18 -30.82 7.13
N LYS A 24 5.55 -30.25 8.15
CA LYS A 24 5.71 -28.85 8.57
C LYS A 24 7.02 -28.60 9.33
N TYR A 25 7.55 -29.62 9.99
CA TYR A 25 8.73 -29.53 10.86
C TYR A 25 9.78 -30.59 10.50
N THR A 26 9.70 -31.22 9.32
CA THR A 26 10.55 -32.37 8.97
C THR A 26 12.03 -32.09 9.24
N GLY A 27 12.65 -32.98 10.01
CA GLY A 27 14.07 -32.90 10.37
C GLY A 27 14.42 -31.84 11.41
N ARG A 28 13.44 -31.14 12.00
CA ARG A 28 13.67 -30.17 13.08
C ARG A 28 13.67 -30.87 14.45
N PRO A 29 14.49 -30.41 15.42
CA PRO A 29 14.51 -30.99 16.76
C PRO A 29 13.11 -30.93 17.42
N MET A 30 12.63 -32.07 17.87
CA MET A 30 11.27 -32.21 18.41
C MET A 30 11.08 -31.37 19.68
N VAL A 31 12.06 -31.38 20.59
CA VAL A 31 12.01 -30.61 21.85
C VAL A 31 11.89 -29.12 21.57
N THR A 32 12.71 -28.58 20.66
CA THR A 32 12.68 -27.18 20.26
C THR A 32 11.33 -26.79 19.66
N ALA A 33 10.80 -27.61 18.75
CA ALA A 33 9.48 -27.36 18.16
C ALA A 33 8.36 -27.38 19.20
N MET A 34 8.41 -28.32 20.14
CA MET A 34 7.45 -28.44 21.22
C MET A 34 7.50 -27.23 22.17
N GLU A 35 8.70 -26.78 22.54
CA GLU A 35 8.88 -25.65 23.42
C GLU A 35 8.35 -24.36 22.80
N TYR A 36 8.68 -24.08 21.54
CA TYR A 36 8.09 -22.93 20.85
C TYR A 36 6.56 -23.00 20.77
N LYS A 37 5.98 -24.20 20.57
CA LYS A 37 4.51 -24.36 20.57
C LYS A 37 3.91 -24.06 21.95
N ARG A 38 4.58 -24.45 23.03
CA ARG A 38 4.16 -24.16 24.41
C ARG A 38 4.19 -22.66 24.67
N VAL A 39 5.34 -22.02 24.43
CA VAL A 39 5.55 -20.58 24.65
C VAL A 39 4.59 -19.73 23.81
N LEU A 40 4.39 -20.06 22.53
CA LEU A 40 3.43 -19.36 21.68
C LEU A 40 2.00 -19.48 22.22
N ARG A 41 1.61 -20.66 22.71
CA ARG A 41 0.28 -20.89 23.27
C ARG A 41 0.05 -20.06 24.53
N GLU A 42 1.08 -19.86 25.35
CA GLU A 42 1.02 -19.00 26.54
C GLU A 42 0.79 -17.54 26.14
N HIS A 43 1.64 -16.98 25.27
CA HIS A 43 1.51 -15.58 24.81
C HIS A 43 0.17 -15.31 24.11
N CYS A 44 -0.31 -16.25 23.30
CA CYS A 44 -1.57 -16.10 22.58
C CYS A 44 -2.79 -16.13 23.52
N ARG A 45 -2.73 -16.92 24.61
CA ARG A 45 -3.85 -17.07 25.56
C ARG A 45 -3.85 -16.05 26.67
N SER A 46 -2.68 -15.55 27.08
CA SER A 46 -2.55 -14.59 28.17
C SER A 46 -3.01 -13.19 27.79
N HIS A 47 -2.90 -12.82 26.51
CA HIS A 47 -3.19 -11.47 26.06
C HIS A 47 -4.67 -11.27 25.70
N GLU A 48 -5.32 -10.27 26.29
CA GLU A 48 -6.79 -10.09 26.21
C GLU A 48 -7.30 -9.86 24.78
N GLU A 49 -6.61 -9.04 23.98
CA GLU A 49 -7.05 -8.73 22.60
C GLU A 49 -7.03 -9.97 21.69
N ILE A 50 -6.00 -10.82 21.79
CA ILE A 50 -5.78 -11.93 20.84
C ILE A 50 -6.13 -13.31 21.40
N ARG A 51 -6.65 -13.41 22.64
CA ARG A 51 -7.02 -14.69 23.27
C ARG A 51 -8.03 -15.52 22.47
N ASN A 52 -8.86 -14.84 21.68
CA ASN A 52 -9.88 -15.44 20.83
C ASN A 52 -9.38 -15.73 19.40
N CYS A 53 -8.13 -15.35 19.10
CA CYS A 53 -7.46 -15.65 17.84
C CYS A 53 -6.78 -17.01 17.89
N THR A 54 -6.42 -17.53 16.72
CA THR A 54 -5.65 -18.77 16.58
C THR A 54 -4.20 -18.45 16.24
N CYS A 55 -3.27 -18.78 17.13
CA CYS A 55 -1.84 -18.66 16.87
C CYS A 55 -1.21 -20.03 16.56
N ARG A 56 -0.41 -20.11 15.49
CA ARG A 56 0.28 -21.35 15.08
C ARG A 56 1.67 -21.04 14.55
N ILE A 57 2.63 -21.92 14.82
CA ILE A 57 3.94 -21.88 14.17
C ILE A 57 3.78 -22.48 12.78
N SER A 58 4.07 -21.73 11.73
CA SER A 58 3.98 -22.15 10.33
C SER A 58 5.21 -22.89 9.86
N TYR A 59 6.40 -22.46 10.27
CA TYR A 59 7.66 -23.11 9.93
C TYR A 59 8.75 -22.77 10.96
N LEU A 60 9.78 -23.61 11.06
CA LEU A 60 10.99 -23.31 11.83
C LEU A 60 12.14 -23.03 10.85
N ARG A 61 12.43 -21.74 10.65
CA ARG A 61 13.54 -21.27 9.81
C ARG A 61 14.85 -21.40 10.56
N LEU A 62 15.93 -21.75 9.85
CA LEU A 62 17.27 -21.63 10.42
C LEU A 62 17.68 -20.15 10.42
N SER A 63 18.13 -19.65 11.56
CA SER A 63 18.69 -18.31 11.71
C SER A 63 19.86 -18.11 10.74
N ASP A 64 20.12 -16.86 10.35
CA ASP A 64 21.21 -16.51 9.43
C ASP A 64 22.59 -16.92 9.97
N SER A 65 22.74 -17.04 11.29
CA SER A 65 23.92 -17.58 11.95
C SER A 65 24.11 -19.10 11.76
N GLY A 66 23.09 -19.81 11.32
CA GLY A 66 23.06 -21.28 11.23
C GLY A 66 22.94 -22.00 12.57
N LYS A 67 22.91 -21.27 13.70
CA LYS A 67 23.05 -21.85 15.05
C LYS A 67 21.73 -22.12 15.76
N ALA A 68 20.65 -21.47 15.34
CA ALA A 68 19.36 -21.52 16.03
C ALA A 68 18.20 -21.61 15.04
N PHE A 69 17.08 -22.16 15.49
CA PHE A 69 15.82 -22.14 14.74
C PHE A 69 14.94 -20.98 15.21
N GLN A 70 14.37 -20.22 14.29
CA GLN A 70 13.41 -19.15 14.55
C GLN A 70 12.01 -19.59 14.09
N PRO A 71 10.99 -19.50 14.96
CA PRO A 71 9.63 -19.86 14.58
C PRO A 71 8.99 -18.74 13.75
N MET A 72 8.46 -19.08 12.59
CA MET A 72 7.59 -18.18 11.82
C MET A 72 6.15 -18.38 12.30
N VAL A 73 5.55 -17.35 12.89
CA VAL A 73 4.23 -17.44 13.54
C VAL A 73 3.15 -16.85 12.64
N THR A 74 2.03 -17.56 12.57
CA THR A 74 0.78 -17.09 11.96
C THR A 74 -0.26 -16.85 13.04
N VAL A 75 -0.82 -15.64 13.04
CA VAL A 75 -1.93 -15.23 13.90
C VAL A 75 -3.18 -15.06 13.04
N ASN A 76 -4.25 -15.75 13.40
CA ASN A 76 -5.53 -15.66 12.72
C ASN A 76 -6.62 -15.13 13.65
N CYS A 77 -7.02 -13.89 13.40
CA CYS A 77 -8.07 -13.13 14.05
C CYS A 77 -9.24 -12.81 13.09
N THR A 78 -9.47 -13.66 12.09
CA THR A 78 -10.56 -13.49 11.11
C THR A 78 -11.92 -13.58 11.81
N GLY A 79 -12.82 -12.63 11.54
CA GLY A 79 -14.20 -12.69 12.07
C GLY A 79 -14.28 -12.55 13.60
N LYS A 80 -13.42 -11.72 14.19
CA LYS A 80 -13.32 -11.52 15.65
C LYS A 80 -13.74 -10.11 16.10
N GLU A 81 -14.44 -9.38 15.23
CA GLU A 81 -15.01 -8.06 15.48
C GLU A 81 -13.98 -6.97 15.83
N PHE A 82 -12.77 -7.06 15.27
CA PHE A 82 -11.76 -6.02 15.44
C PHE A 82 -12.16 -4.72 14.73
N TYR A 83 -12.09 -3.59 15.43
CA TYR A 83 -12.27 -2.23 14.85
C TYR A 83 -10.95 -1.55 14.51
N ARG A 84 -9.86 -2.06 15.07
CA ARG A 84 -8.47 -1.64 14.82
C ARG A 84 -7.60 -2.88 14.82
N LEU A 85 -6.42 -2.78 14.20
CA LEU A 85 -5.39 -3.80 14.33
C LEU A 85 -5.07 -4.03 15.85
N PRO A 86 -4.81 -5.28 16.27
CA PRO A 86 -4.46 -5.56 17.67
C PRO A 86 -3.16 -4.85 18.05
N SER A 87 -3.11 -4.25 19.23
CA SER A 87 -1.92 -3.56 19.74
C SER A 87 -0.76 -4.51 20.06
N TYR A 88 -1.07 -5.79 20.27
CA TYR A 88 -0.12 -6.84 20.57
C TYR A 88 -0.19 -7.99 19.58
N LEU A 89 0.99 -8.49 19.18
CA LEU A 89 1.15 -9.74 18.46
C LEU A 89 2.21 -10.59 19.17
N PRO A 90 2.11 -11.93 19.17
CA PRO A 90 3.17 -12.77 19.69
C PRO A 90 4.49 -12.53 18.94
N PRO A 91 5.65 -12.71 19.58
CA PRO A 91 6.95 -12.58 18.92
C PRO A 91 7.08 -13.47 17.68
N ASN A 92 7.83 -12.99 16.68
CA ASN A 92 8.05 -13.66 15.39
C ASN A 92 6.76 -13.89 14.56
N THR A 93 5.73 -13.07 14.77
CA THR A 93 4.56 -13.07 13.89
C THR A 93 4.93 -12.54 12.52
N THR A 94 4.85 -13.42 11.51
CA THR A 94 5.16 -13.09 10.12
C THR A 94 3.92 -13.05 9.23
N VAL A 95 2.84 -13.69 9.65
CA VAL A 95 1.57 -13.77 8.92
C VAL A 95 0.41 -13.37 9.83
N LEU A 96 -0.40 -12.41 9.40
CA LEU A 96 -1.57 -11.93 10.13
C LEU A 96 -2.82 -12.01 9.25
N HIS A 97 -3.80 -12.81 9.68
CA HIS A 97 -5.15 -12.83 9.10
C HIS A 97 -6.10 -12.04 9.99
N VAL A 98 -6.62 -10.94 9.49
CA VAL A 98 -7.57 -10.05 10.17
C VAL A 98 -8.76 -9.72 9.28
N ALA A 99 -9.10 -10.64 8.37
CA ALA A 99 -10.22 -10.50 7.44
C ALA A 99 -11.59 -10.57 8.14
N ASN A 100 -12.64 -10.10 7.47
CA ASN A 100 -14.03 -10.13 7.96
C ASN A 100 -14.19 -9.46 9.34
N ASN A 101 -13.56 -8.30 9.52
CA ASN A 101 -13.64 -7.49 10.74
C ASN A 101 -14.22 -6.11 10.39
N ARG A 102 -14.05 -5.12 11.26
CA ARG A 102 -14.54 -3.73 11.09
C ARG A 102 -13.39 -2.73 11.17
N ILE A 103 -12.19 -3.14 10.77
CA ILE A 103 -10.97 -2.33 10.85
C ILE A 103 -11.08 -1.13 9.91
N THR A 104 -10.82 0.06 10.41
CA THR A 104 -10.85 1.30 9.62
C THR A 104 -9.45 1.85 9.29
N GLU A 105 -8.45 1.48 10.08
CA GLU A 105 -7.11 2.08 10.08
C GLU A 105 -6.01 1.03 10.13
N VAL A 106 -4.89 1.33 9.47
CA VAL A 106 -3.71 0.44 9.35
C VAL A 106 -2.43 1.05 9.94
N GLU A 107 -2.58 2.05 10.81
CA GLU A 107 -1.48 2.84 11.35
C GLU A 107 -0.47 2.02 12.19
N LEU A 108 -0.93 0.95 12.84
CA LEU A 108 -0.03 0.07 13.61
C LEU A 108 1.01 -0.64 12.73
N LEU A 109 0.79 -0.74 11.42
CA LEU A 109 1.79 -1.26 10.49
C LEU A 109 3.06 -0.42 10.43
N THR A 110 2.95 0.89 10.71
CA THR A 110 4.08 1.83 10.63
C THR A 110 4.59 2.25 11.99
N ARG A 111 3.74 2.23 13.02
CA ARG A 111 4.07 2.76 14.36
C ARG A 111 4.58 1.73 15.36
N VAL A 112 4.36 0.43 15.12
CA VAL A 112 4.69 -0.61 16.09
C VAL A 112 5.69 -1.61 15.50
N GLU A 113 6.82 -1.75 16.18
CA GLU A 113 7.95 -2.59 15.75
C GLU A 113 7.55 -4.04 15.47
N MET A 114 6.64 -4.61 16.27
CA MET A 114 6.14 -5.99 16.06
C MET A 114 5.50 -6.19 14.67
N TYR A 115 4.87 -5.14 14.11
CA TYR A 115 4.27 -5.21 12.78
C TYR A 115 5.29 -5.14 11.65
N MET A 116 6.49 -4.60 11.87
CA MET A 116 7.57 -4.56 10.87
C MET A 116 8.04 -5.97 10.45
N GLN A 117 7.86 -6.95 11.35
CA GLN A 117 8.14 -8.36 11.09
C GLN A 117 7.02 -9.08 10.32
N VAL A 118 5.80 -8.52 10.30
CA VAL A 118 4.67 -9.09 9.57
C VAL A 118 4.85 -8.84 8.08
N LYS A 119 5.05 -9.91 7.31
CA LYS A 119 5.27 -9.84 5.86
C LYS A 119 4.01 -10.17 5.07
N ASP A 120 3.11 -10.97 5.63
CA ASP A 120 1.85 -11.32 4.99
C ASP A 120 0.71 -10.79 5.84
N ILE A 121 -0.11 -9.91 5.27
CA ILE A 121 -1.30 -9.40 5.93
C ILE A 121 -2.54 -9.51 5.04
N TYR A 122 -3.60 -10.05 5.64
CA TYR A 122 -4.90 -10.21 4.98
C TYR A 122 -5.94 -9.36 5.72
N LEU A 123 -6.29 -8.22 5.13
CA LEU A 123 -7.25 -7.23 5.63
C LEU A 123 -8.57 -7.28 4.86
N ASP A 124 -8.87 -8.39 4.19
CA ASP A 124 -10.06 -8.54 3.36
C ASP A 124 -11.35 -8.28 4.14
N ASN A 125 -12.36 -7.67 3.50
CA ASN A 125 -13.68 -7.43 4.07
C ASN A 125 -13.61 -6.69 5.41
N ASN A 126 -12.97 -5.53 5.40
CA ASN A 126 -12.93 -4.57 6.51
C ASN A 126 -13.54 -3.23 6.06
N ASN A 127 -13.40 -2.18 6.87
CA ASN A 127 -13.94 -0.86 6.59
C ASN A 127 -12.84 0.18 6.34
N ILE A 128 -11.70 -0.24 5.79
CA ILE A 128 -10.55 0.62 5.55
C ILE A 128 -10.89 1.58 4.42
N THR A 129 -10.66 2.88 4.63
CA THR A 129 -10.99 3.93 3.64
C THR A 129 -9.76 4.53 2.98
N SER A 130 -8.59 4.46 3.64
CA SER A 130 -7.31 4.94 3.13
C SER A 130 -6.17 4.10 3.68
N ILE A 131 -5.11 3.98 2.89
CA ILE A 131 -3.81 3.40 3.26
C ILE A 131 -2.68 4.42 3.11
N ASP A 132 -3.02 5.72 3.01
CA ASP A 132 -2.06 6.79 2.76
C ASP A 132 -0.97 6.88 3.84
N ILE A 133 -1.26 6.43 5.07
CA ILE A 133 -0.31 6.35 6.18
C ILE A 133 0.84 5.38 5.93
N LEU A 134 0.71 4.47 4.97
CA LEU A 134 1.75 3.52 4.60
C LEU A 134 2.77 4.11 3.63
N GLU A 135 2.51 5.31 3.09
CA GLU A 135 3.45 6.01 2.21
C GLU A 135 4.82 6.16 2.87
N ASP A 136 5.87 5.83 2.10
CA ASP A 136 7.28 5.90 2.53
C ASP A 136 7.60 5.13 3.82
N SER A 137 6.73 4.19 4.22
CA SER A 137 6.96 3.36 5.39
C SER A 137 7.84 2.16 5.07
N GLU A 138 8.71 1.79 6.01
CA GLU A 138 9.54 0.59 5.91
C GLU A 138 8.69 -0.68 5.71
N TRP A 139 7.49 -0.73 6.28
CA TRP A 139 6.58 -1.85 6.12
C TRP A 139 6.14 -2.03 4.65
N LEU A 140 5.76 -0.93 3.99
CA LEU A 140 5.33 -0.96 2.59
C LEU A 140 6.49 -1.35 1.64
N ASP A 141 7.73 -1.02 2.02
CA ASP A 141 8.93 -1.40 1.26
C ASP A 141 9.33 -2.89 1.45
N ASN A 142 8.71 -3.63 2.39
CA ASN A 142 9.16 -4.97 2.77
C ASN A 142 8.07 -6.05 2.86
N PHE A 143 6.79 -5.74 2.60
CA PHE A 143 5.73 -6.76 2.65
C PHE A 143 5.90 -7.81 1.54
N ARG A 144 5.42 -9.04 1.79
CA ARG A 144 5.33 -10.10 0.79
C ARG A 144 3.91 -10.26 0.26
N ILE A 145 2.91 -10.25 1.15
CA ILE A 145 1.50 -10.33 0.76
C ILE A 145 0.71 -9.22 1.44
N LEU A 146 -0.01 -8.42 0.65
CA LEU A 146 -0.98 -7.45 1.14
C LEU A 146 -2.31 -7.69 0.44
N SER A 147 -3.33 -8.06 1.21
CA SER A 147 -4.70 -8.22 0.69
C SER A 147 -5.63 -7.19 1.30
N LEU A 148 -6.20 -6.33 0.46
CA LEU A 148 -7.11 -5.24 0.84
C LEU A 148 -8.50 -5.40 0.21
N ARG A 149 -8.89 -6.61 -0.22
CA ARG A 149 -10.14 -6.82 -0.95
C ARG A 149 -11.36 -6.46 -0.10
N GLY A 150 -12.43 -6.00 -0.72
CA GLY A 150 -13.70 -5.80 -0.01
C GLY A 150 -13.65 -4.70 1.05
N ASN A 151 -12.76 -3.72 0.90
CA ASN A 151 -12.70 -2.55 1.78
C ASN A 151 -13.45 -1.35 1.17
N GLN A 152 -13.34 -0.17 1.79
CA GLN A 152 -14.02 1.06 1.36
C GLN A 152 -13.05 2.07 0.75
N ILE A 153 -11.96 1.59 0.15
CA ILE A 153 -10.91 2.44 -0.41
C ILE A 153 -11.39 3.03 -1.73
N LYS A 154 -11.42 4.36 -1.80
CA LYS A 154 -11.88 5.08 -3.01
C LYS A 154 -10.73 5.46 -3.93
N ARG A 155 -9.55 5.75 -3.39
CA ARG A 155 -8.37 6.18 -4.15
C ARG A 155 -7.13 5.75 -3.39
N ILE A 156 -6.05 5.51 -4.13
CA ILE A 156 -4.71 5.35 -3.60
C ILE A 156 -3.74 6.22 -4.39
N ARG A 157 -2.61 6.55 -3.79
CA ARG A 157 -1.50 7.19 -4.48
C ARG A 157 -0.74 6.12 -5.27
N VAL A 158 -1.14 5.95 -6.52
CA VAL A 158 -0.59 4.91 -7.43
C VAL A 158 0.93 5.00 -7.54
N TYR A 159 1.48 6.22 -7.62
CA TYR A 159 2.94 6.44 -7.68
C TYR A 159 3.67 5.92 -6.43
N THR A 160 3.12 6.16 -5.24
CA THR A 160 3.67 5.67 -3.98
C THR A 160 3.71 4.15 -3.94
N MET A 161 2.62 3.50 -4.36
CA MET A 161 2.56 2.04 -4.44
C MET A 161 3.57 1.50 -5.45
N GLU A 162 3.63 2.09 -6.65
CA GLU A 162 4.60 1.71 -7.67
C GLU A 162 6.04 1.83 -7.19
N HIS A 163 6.39 2.93 -6.53
CA HIS A 163 7.73 3.15 -5.98
C HIS A 163 8.08 2.12 -4.90
N ALA A 164 7.13 1.80 -4.01
CA ALA A 164 7.33 0.77 -3.01
C ALA A 164 7.54 -0.63 -3.64
N LEU A 165 6.74 -0.99 -4.66
CA LEU A 165 6.89 -2.25 -5.38
C LEU A 165 8.25 -2.37 -6.09
N GLN A 166 8.78 -1.27 -6.63
CA GLN A 166 10.10 -1.27 -7.28
C GLN A 166 11.25 -1.50 -6.30
N ARG A 167 11.13 -1.02 -5.07
CA ARG A 167 12.15 -1.16 -4.02
C ARG A 167 12.03 -2.47 -3.25
N ASN A 168 10.85 -3.06 -3.22
CA ASN A 168 10.54 -4.25 -2.44
C ASN A 168 10.93 -5.54 -3.19
N ALA A 169 12.12 -6.08 -2.90
CA ALA A 169 12.58 -7.35 -3.47
C ALA A 169 11.81 -8.59 -2.97
N HIS A 170 11.00 -8.46 -1.92
CA HIS A 170 10.27 -9.56 -1.29
C HIS A 170 8.80 -9.62 -1.71
N VAL A 171 8.34 -8.66 -2.52
CA VAL A 171 6.92 -8.59 -2.88
C VAL A 171 6.50 -9.84 -3.66
N GLY A 172 5.43 -10.46 -3.19
CA GLY A 172 4.84 -11.64 -3.80
C GLY A 172 3.48 -11.34 -4.41
N MET A 173 2.52 -10.88 -3.59
CA MET A 173 1.13 -10.73 -4.01
C MET A 173 0.47 -9.49 -3.41
N LEU A 174 -0.26 -8.76 -4.25
CA LEU A 174 -1.10 -7.63 -3.88
C LEU A 174 -2.53 -7.89 -4.37
N PHE A 175 -3.52 -7.67 -3.52
CA PHE A 175 -4.94 -7.81 -3.85
C PHE A 175 -5.72 -6.54 -3.54
N LEU A 176 -6.41 -5.99 -4.54
CA LEU A 176 -7.07 -4.68 -4.50
C LEU A 176 -8.51 -4.70 -5.02
N SER A 177 -9.05 -5.87 -5.40
CA SER A 177 -10.42 -6.01 -5.92
C SER A 177 -11.47 -5.60 -4.88
N ASP A 178 -12.72 -5.48 -5.34
CA ASP A 178 -13.90 -5.28 -4.47
C ASP A 178 -13.82 -4.04 -3.57
N ASN A 179 -13.07 -3.02 -4.00
CA ASN A 179 -13.06 -1.70 -3.40
C ASN A 179 -13.83 -0.71 -4.29
N PRO A 180 -14.52 0.28 -3.71
CA PRO A 180 -15.25 1.30 -4.45
C PRO A 180 -14.29 2.35 -5.02
N TRP A 181 -13.43 1.96 -5.95
CA TRP A 181 -12.47 2.84 -6.60
C TRP A 181 -13.21 3.97 -7.34
N ARG A 182 -12.96 5.23 -6.99
CA ARG A 182 -13.54 6.41 -7.64
C ARG A 182 -12.62 6.90 -8.76
N CYS A 183 -12.95 6.49 -9.98
CA CYS A 183 -12.23 6.89 -11.17
C CYS A 183 -12.50 8.36 -11.55
N GLY A 184 -11.42 9.11 -11.74
CA GLY A 184 -11.39 10.36 -12.47
C GLY A 184 -10.23 10.30 -13.46
N CYS A 185 -10.20 11.19 -14.46
CA CYS A 185 -9.35 11.03 -15.65
C CYS A 185 -7.90 10.64 -15.31
N ARG A 186 -7.22 11.43 -14.46
CA ARG A 186 -5.83 11.17 -14.04
C ARG A 186 -5.64 9.88 -13.22
N PHE A 187 -6.57 9.57 -12.32
CA PHE A 187 -6.45 8.39 -11.46
C PHE A 187 -6.67 7.10 -12.25
N ALA A 188 -7.67 7.08 -13.13
CA ALA A 188 -8.02 5.91 -13.93
C ALA A 188 -6.88 5.50 -14.87
N THR A 189 -6.32 6.47 -15.63
CA THR A 189 -5.19 6.20 -16.54
C THR A 189 -3.98 5.64 -15.81
N ARG A 190 -3.59 6.28 -14.69
CA ARG A 190 -2.44 5.82 -13.89
C ARG A 190 -2.67 4.46 -13.25
N MET A 191 -3.85 4.24 -12.68
CA MET A 191 -4.21 2.96 -12.09
C MET A 191 -4.17 1.85 -13.15
N GLN A 192 -4.70 2.11 -14.34
CA GLN A 192 -4.66 1.15 -15.45
C GLN A 192 -3.23 0.83 -15.89
N GLU A 193 -2.37 1.83 -16.06
CA GLU A 193 -0.95 1.63 -16.37
C GLU A 193 -0.23 0.80 -15.29
N PHE A 194 -0.45 1.15 -14.02
CA PHE A 194 0.09 0.43 -12.87
C PHE A 194 -0.31 -1.04 -12.87
N LEU A 195 -1.61 -1.34 -13.08
CA LEU A 195 -2.13 -2.70 -13.10
C LEU A 195 -1.58 -3.53 -14.26
N ARG A 196 -1.44 -2.94 -15.46
CA ARG A 196 -0.83 -3.62 -16.61
C ARG A 196 0.65 -3.92 -16.37
N LYS A 197 1.38 -2.94 -15.83
CA LYS A 197 2.82 -3.09 -15.56
C LYS A 197 3.11 -4.13 -14.47
N HIS A 198 2.23 -4.25 -13.47
CA HIS A 198 2.41 -5.14 -12.32
C HIS A 198 1.38 -6.27 -12.30
N GLU A 199 0.94 -6.77 -13.46
CA GLU A 199 -0.09 -7.84 -13.56
C GLU A 199 0.31 -9.11 -12.81
N SER A 200 1.62 -9.43 -12.73
CA SER A 200 2.13 -10.59 -11.99
C SER A 200 2.11 -10.42 -10.47
N VAL A 201 2.12 -9.17 -9.97
CA VAL A 201 2.11 -8.86 -8.53
C VAL A 201 0.69 -8.57 -8.06
N VAL A 202 -0.08 -7.80 -8.84
CA VAL A 202 -1.49 -7.52 -8.57
C VAL A 202 -2.35 -8.64 -9.14
N VAL A 203 -2.47 -9.70 -8.36
CA VAL A 203 -3.04 -10.99 -8.78
C VAL A 203 -4.49 -10.86 -9.25
N ASP A 204 -5.26 -9.96 -8.63
CA ASP A 204 -6.67 -9.73 -8.92
C ASP A 204 -6.92 -8.51 -9.84
N SER A 205 -5.89 -8.05 -10.56
CA SER A 205 -5.95 -6.86 -11.45
C SER A 205 -7.15 -6.83 -12.41
N ARG A 206 -7.56 -7.99 -12.93
CA ARG A 206 -8.69 -8.13 -13.86
C ARG A 206 -10.07 -7.95 -13.20
N ASN A 207 -10.15 -8.14 -11.89
CA ASN A 207 -11.37 -8.01 -11.10
C ASN A 207 -11.51 -6.59 -10.49
N ILE A 208 -10.54 -5.71 -10.72
CA ILE A 208 -10.58 -4.34 -10.22
C ILE A 208 -11.51 -3.52 -11.12
N THR A 209 -12.67 -3.16 -10.58
CA THR A 209 -13.60 -2.21 -11.17
C THR A 209 -13.51 -0.86 -10.49
N CYS A 210 -13.76 0.22 -11.21
CA CYS A 210 -13.95 1.53 -10.62
C CYS A 210 -15.24 2.16 -11.08
N TYR A 211 -15.74 3.14 -10.33
CA TYR A 211 -16.92 3.90 -10.70
C TYR A 211 -16.61 5.34 -11.08
N THR A 212 -17.40 5.84 -12.04
CA THR A 212 -17.57 7.27 -12.34
C THR A 212 -18.94 7.73 -11.86
N LEU A 213 -19.10 9.05 -11.69
CA LEU A 213 -20.41 9.64 -11.39
C LEU A 213 -20.98 10.20 -12.70
N ASN A 214 -22.19 9.78 -13.06
CA ASN A 214 -22.94 10.39 -14.15
C ASN A 214 -23.48 11.77 -13.72
N ASP A 215 -24.04 12.53 -14.66
CA ASP A 215 -24.59 13.87 -14.39
C ASP A 215 -25.71 13.83 -13.33
N ASP A 216 -26.46 12.72 -13.27
CA ASP A 216 -27.49 12.45 -12.26
C ASP A 216 -26.96 11.92 -10.91
N GLY A 217 -25.64 11.88 -10.71
CA GLY A 217 -24.99 11.38 -9.49
C GLY A 217 -24.99 9.85 -9.33
N HIS A 218 -25.51 9.10 -10.30
CA HIS A 218 -25.49 7.64 -10.31
C HIS A 218 -24.08 7.10 -10.56
N LYS A 219 -23.73 5.99 -9.90
CA LYS A 219 -22.43 5.32 -10.06
C LYS A 219 -22.48 4.32 -11.22
N SER A 220 -21.62 4.52 -12.21
CA SER A 220 -21.39 3.55 -13.29
C SER A 220 -20.07 2.83 -13.04
N PHE A 221 -20.09 1.49 -12.94
CA PHE A 221 -18.90 0.68 -12.65
C PHE A 221 -18.33 0.07 -13.94
N LEU A 222 -17.03 0.23 -14.14
CA LEU A 222 -16.30 -0.26 -15.30
C LEU A 222 -15.00 -0.97 -14.85
N PRO A 223 -14.58 -2.06 -15.51
CA PRO A 223 -13.29 -2.68 -15.23
C PRO A 223 -12.14 -1.75 -15.60
N VAL A 224 -11.17 -1.57 -14.70
CA VAL A 224 -10.05 -0.63 -14.91
C VAL A 224 -9.18 -1.08 -16.09
N MET A 225 -8.97 -2.38 -16.27
CA MET A 225 -8.12 -2.94 -17.34
C MET A 225 -8.65 -2.72 -18.76
N THR A 226 -9.96 -2.54 -18.92
CA THR A 226 -10.63 -2.36 -20.23
C THR A 226 -11.11 -0.92 -20.45
N LEU A 227 -10.77 -0.02 -19.53
CA LEU A 227 -11.22 1.36 -19.51
C LEU A 227 -10.61 2.17 -20.66
N THR A 228 -11.42 2.96 -21.36
CA THR A 228 -10.97 3.88 -22.40
C THR A 228 -10.86 5.32 -21.87
N PRO A 229 -10.02 6.18 -22.47
CA PRO A 229 -9.94 7.59 -22.06
C PRO A 229 -11.29 8.29 -22.05
N ASN A 230 -12.15 8.03 -23.04
CA ASN A 230 -13.46 8.67 -23.18
C ASN A 230 -14.44 8.30 -22.05
N ASP A 231 -14.26 7.14 -21.40
CA ASP A 231 -15.13 6.69 -20.31
C ASP A 231 -14.98 7.54 -19.03
N VAL A 232 -13.82 8.19 -18.86
CA VAL A 232 -13.46 8.88 -17.61
C VAL A 232 -12.98 10.32 -17.83
N CYS A 233 -12.29 10.57 -18.94
CA CYS A 233 -11.93 11.89 -19.40
C CYS A 233 -13.07 12.41 -20.28
N ARG A 234 -14.18 12.81 -19.63
CA ARG A 234 -15.11 13.72 -20.31
C ARG A 234 -14.35 15.02 -20.50
N GLU A 235 -14.23 15.49 -21.73
CA GLU A 235 -14.03 16.91 -21.96
C GLU A 235 -15.23 17.58 -21.31
N THR A 236 -15.04 18.06 -20.08
CA THR A 236 -15.87 19.15 -19.61
C THR A 236 -15.74 20.20 -20.70
N GLU A 237 -16.86 20.64 -21.28
CA GLU A 237 -16.97 21.90 -22.03
C GLU A 237 -16.61 23.06 -21.07
N ASP A 238 -15.40 23.02 -20.53
CA ASP A 238 -14.92 23.96 -19.55
C ASP A 238 -14.33 25.08 -20.40
N ASN A 239 -15.19 26.07 -20.66
CA ASN A 239 -14.83 27.38 -21.23
C ASN A 239 -13.58 27.99 -20.56
N ARG A 240 -13.13 27.47 -19.41
CA ARG A 240 -11.86 27.77 -18.75
C ARG A 240 -10.64 27.55 -19.64
N ALA A 241 -10.56 26.47 -20.42
CA ALA A 241 -9.43 26.26 -21.33
C ALA A 241 -9.39 27.36 -22.41
N ALA A 242 -10.55 27.64 -23.01
CA ALA A 242 -10.70 28.74 -23.96
C ALA A 242 -10.39 30.11 -23.32
N ILE A 243 -10.77 30.34 -22.05
CA ILE A 243 -10.43 31.57 -21.31
C ILE A 243 -8.92 31.70 -21.14
N TYR A 244 -8.20 30.63 -20.76
CA TYR A 244 -6.75 30.66 -20.61
C TYR A 244 -6.03 30.88 -21.96
N ASP A 245 -6.53 30.29 -23.04
CA ASP A 245 -5.99 30.53 -24.38
C ASP A 245 -6.18 31.98 -24.82
N VAL A 246 -7.38 32.55 -24.62
CA VAL A 246 -7.67 33.96 -24.91
C VAL A 246 -6.78 34.87 -24.06
N MET A 247 -6.64 34.62 -22.76
CA MET A 247 -5.76 35.39 -21.88
C MET A 247 -4.29 35.32 -22.35
N SER A 248 -3.82 34.15 -22.75
CA SER A 248 -2.45 33.94 -23.24
C SER A 248 -2.19 34.70 -24.53
N ILE A 249 -3.14 34.70 -25.47
CA ILE A 249 -3.07 35.47 -26.71
C ILE A 249 -3.02 36.98 -26.42
N VAL A 250 -3.86 37.46 -25.50
CA VAL A 250 -3.87 38.87 -25.08
C VAL A 250 -2.51 39.26 -24.50
N PHE A 251 -1.95 38.46 -23.58
CA PHE A 251 -0.62 38.73 -23.03
C PHE A 251 0.49 38.72 -24.09
N ALA A 252 0.47 37.75 -25.01
CA ALA A 252 1.44 37.68 -26.11
C ALA A 252 1.36 38.93 -27.01
N SER A 253 0.15 39.41 -27.32
CA SER A 253 -0.05 40.63 -28.10
C SER A 253 0.48 41.89 -27.39
N LEU A 254 0.24 42.02 -26.07
CA LEU A 254 0.73 43.15 -25.28
C LEU A 254 2.26 43.16 -25.21
N ILE A 255 2.87 41.99 -25.03
CA ILE A 255 4.33 41.83 -25.02
C ILE A 255 4.91 42.21 -26.40
N ALA A 256 4.32 41.76 -27.49
CA ALA A 256 4.75 42.11 -28.85
C ALA A 256 4.65 43.63 -29.10
N LEU A 257 3.59 44.28 -28.63
CA LEU A 257 3.43 45.74 -28.72
C LEU A 257 4.52 46.47 -27.92
N ILE A 258 4.85 46.01 -26.71
CA ILE A 258 5.92 46.58 -25.89
C ILE A 258 7.27 46.44 -26.60
N PHE A 259 7.60 45.27 -27.13
CA PHE A 259 8.86 45.06 -27.85
C PHE A 259 8.94 45.88 -29.14
N THR A 260 7.84 45.97 -29.90
CA THR A 260 7.78 46.77 -31.11
C THR A 260 7.99 48.26 -30.79
N LYS A 261 7.33 48.74 -29.74
CA LYS A 261 7.47 50.12 -29.26
C LYS A 261 8.88 50.39 -28.75
N LEU A 262 9.49 49.45 -28.01
CA LEU A 262 10.87 49.56 -27.55
C LEU A 262 11.86 49.60 -28.73
N ALA A 263 11.67 48.75 -29.74
CA ALA A 263 12.51 48.74 -30.93
C ALA A 263 12.36 50.02 -31.76
N TYR A 264 11.14 50.54 -31.88
CA TYR A 264 10.86 51.83 -32.53
C TYR A 264 11.52 53.00 -31.81
N ASP A 265 11.37 53.07 -30.48
CA ASP A 265 12.00 54.07 -29.63
C ASP A 265 13.53 53.99 -29.72
N TYR A 266 14.10 52.78 -29.70
CA TYR A 266 15.53 52.54 -29.89
C TYR A 266 16.02 53.01 -31.27
N TYR A 267 15.26 52.73 -32.32
CA TYR A 267 15.57 53.18 -33.69
C TYR A 267 15.59 54.70 -33.80
N ILE A 268 14.56 55.38 -33.27
CA ILE A 268 14.49 56.85 -33.26
C ILE A 268 15.64 57.45 -32.48
N TYR A 269 15.94 56.90 -31.30
CA TYR A 269 17.06 57.36 -30.49
C TYR A 269 18.37 57.25 -31.25
N ARG A 270 18.64 56.11 -31.90
CA ARG A 270 19.86 55.88 -32.67
C ARG A 270 19.98 56.79 -33.89
N LYS A 271 18.87 57.10 -34.58
CA LYS A 271 18.89 57.86 -35.84
C LYS A 271 18.82 59.38 -35.65
N TYR A 272 18.10 59.84 -34.62
CA TYR A 272 17.79 61.26 -34.42
C TYR A 272 18.29 61.83 -33.07
N GLY A 273 18.85 60.99 -32.18
CA GLY A 273 19.35 61.43 -30.87
C GLY A 273 18.28 61.89 -29.89
N LYS A 274 16.99 61.70 -30.21
CA LYS A 274 15.86 62.13 -29.37
C LYS A 274 15.42 61.00 -28.45
N LEU A 275 15.30 61.29 -27.15
CA LEU A 275 14.79 60.31 -26.18
C LEU A 275 13.27 60.10 -26.35
N PRO A 276 12.76 58.90 -25.99
CA PRO A 276 11.32 58.61 -25.96
C PRO A 276 10.55 59.61 -25.11
N TRP A 277 9.34 59.96 -25.54
CA TRP A 277 8.48 60.97 -24.89
C TRP A 277 8.23 60.70 -23.39
N LEU A 278 8.17 59.42 -22.99
CA LEU A 278 7.98 59.03 -21.59
C LEU A 278 9.11 59.52 -20.69
N ILE A 279 10.36 59.49 -21.17
CA ILE A 279 11.56 59.90 -20.41
C ILE A 279 11.64 61.43 -20.34
N MET A 280 11.16 62.14 -21.37
CA MET A 280 11.11 63.61 -21.37
C MET A 280 10.09 64.20 -20.39
N LYS A 281 9.19 63.38 -19.83
CA LYS A 281 8.12 63.79 -18.89
C LYS A 281 8.23 63.15 -17.49
N MET A 282 9.23 62.33 -17.22
CA MET A 282 9.52 61.91 -15.85
C MET A 282 10.19 63.09 -15.12
N PRO A 283 9.63 63.59 -14.00
CA PRO A 283 10.26 64.61 -13.17
C PRO A 283 11.57 64.14 -12.55
#